data_AF-A0A8J7VU25-F1
#
_entry.id   AF-A0A8J7VU25-F1
#
_cell.length_a   1.000
_cell.length_b   1.000
_cell.length_c   1.000
_cell.angle_alpha   90.00
_cell.angle_beta   90.00
_cell.angle_gamma   90.00
#
_symmetry.space_group_name_H-M   'P 1'
#
loop_
_entity.id
_entity.type
_entity.pdbx_description
1 polymer ?
#
loop_
_entity_poly.entity_id
_entity_poly.type
_entity_poly.pdbx_seq_one_letter_code
_entity_poly.pdbx_strand_id
1 'polypeptide(L)' 'MLQACLTGLTSTVEPGTADLDVLEAVVVQLETRLQRARRSLPPAKKARLIKLMFLYFRDKPEIDSEHVSEMLALTA' A
#
# COMPACT_ATOMS: atom_id res chain seq x y z
N MET A 1 -20.97 -39.89 -1.35
CA MET A 1 -21.70 -38.83 -2.08
C MET A 1 -22.47 -38.03 -1.03
N LEU A 2 -22.32 -36.74 -0.75
CA LEU A 2 -21.54 -35.60 -1.23
C LEU A 2 -21.21 -34.79 0.05
N GLN A 3 -19.97 -34.38 0.32
CA GLN A 3 -19.32 -33.16 -0.15
C GLN A 3 -20.01 -31.85 0.28
N ALA A 4 -19.44 -31.28 1.36
CA ALA A 4 -19.14 -29.88 1.64
C ALA A 4 -20.05 -28.77 1.09
N CYS A 5 -20.58 -27.94 2.00
CA CYS A 5 -20.82 -26.52 1.79
C CYS A 5 -20.57 -25.74 3.10
N LEU A 6 -19.30 -25.63 3.49
CA LEU A 6 -18.80 -24.61 4.43
C LEU A 6 -18.21 -23.48 3.59
N THR A 7 -19.05 -22.62 3.03
CA THR A 7 -18.60 -21.39 2.37
C THR A 7 -19.63 -20.30 2.62
N GLY A 8 -19.55 -19.73 3.82
CA GLY A 8 -20.34 -18.59 4.24
C GLY A 8 -19.58 -17.69 5.21
N LEU A 9 -18.25 -17.67 5.15
CA LEU A 9 -17.47 -16.57 5.72
C LEU A 9 -17.48 -15.45 4.68
N THR A 10 -18.60 -14.73 4.62
CA THR A 10 -18.57 -13.36 4.12
C THR A 10 -17.70 -12.59 5.11
N SER A 11 -16.41 -12.47 4.82
CA SER A 11 -15.55 -11.47 5.44
C SER A 11 -16.24 -10.12 5.20
N THR A 12 -16.98 -9.66 6.19
CA THR A 12 -17.18 -8.24 6.43
C THR A 12 -15.79 -7.65 6.51
N VAL A 13 -15.34 -7.08 5.38
CA VAL A 13 -14.14 -6.24 5.35
C VAL A 13 -14.50 -5.04 6.21
N GLU A 14 -14.12 -5.13 7.48
CA GLU A 14 -14.17 -4.00 8.39
C GLU A 14 -13.39 -2.87 7.71
N PRO A 15 -13.96 -1.66 7.54
CA PRO A 15 -13.28 -0.58 6.81
C PRO A 15 -11.92 -0.20 7.44
N GLY A 16 -11.69 -0.55 8.70
CA GLY A 16 -10.41 -0.37 9.38
C GLY A 16 -9.29 -1.33 8.96
N THR A 17 -9.58 -2.52 8.41
CA THR A 17 -8.52 -3.44 7.95
C THR A 17 -8.03 -3.06 6.56
N ALA A 18 -8.92 -2.65 5.66
CA ALA A 18 -8.56 -2.21 4.31
C ALA A 18 -7.60 -1.01 4.33
N ASP A 19 -7.84 -0.03 5.21
CA ASP A 19 -6.93 1.11 5.37
C ASP A 19 -5.54 0.70 5.86
N LEU A 20 -5.45 -0.28 6.78
CA LEU A 20 -4.18 -0.78 7.27
C LEU A 20 -3.42 -1.57 6.20
N ASP A 21 -4.14 -2.38 5.42
CA ASP A 21 -3.59 -3.17 4.31
C ASP A 21 -3.01 -2.25 3.21
N VAL A 22 -3.72 -1.16 2.88
CA VAL A 22 -3.24 -0.15 1.92
C VAL A 22 -1.99 0.56 2.45
N LEU A 23 -1.98 0.93 3.73
CA LEU A 23 -0.83 1.58 4.35
C LEU A 23 0.41 0.67 4.34
N GLU A 24 0.25 -0.59 4.73
CA GLU A 24 1.34 -1.58 4.71
C GLU A 24 1.89 -1.76 3.29
N ALA A 25 1.01 -1.96 2.31
CA ALA A 25 1.41 -2.16 0.93
C ALA A 25 2.13 -0.92 0.33
N VAL A 26 1.69 0.30 0.68
CA VAL A 26 2.41 1.54 0.35
C VAL A 26 3.82 1.55 0.95
N VAL A 27 3.96 1.22 2.23
CA VAL A 27 5.25 1.21 2.93
C VAL A 27 6.20 0.19 2.29
N VAL A 28 5.72 -1.04 2.05
CA VAL A 28 6.51 -2.12 1.45
C VAL A 28 6.98 -1.74 0.04
N GLN A 29 6.09 -1.19 -0.80
CA GLN A 29 6.48 -0.76 -2.14
C GLN A 29 7.50 0.38 -2.09
N LEU A 30 7.30 1.36 -1.22
CA LEU A 30 8.22 2.48 -1.07
C LEU A 30 9.61 2.02 -0.62
N GLU A 31 9.69 1.18 0.40
CA GLU A 31 10.96 0.66 0.91
C GLU A 31 11.67 -0.22 -0.11
N THR A 32 10.93 -1.09 -0.80
CA THR A 32 11.48 -1.94 -1.87
C THR A 32 12.10 -1.07 -2.97
N ARG A 33 11.44 0.02 -3.37
CA ARG A 33 11.95 0.93 -4.40
C ARG A 33 13.18 1.71 -3.92
N LEU A 34 13.17 2.20 -2.68
CA LEU A 34 14.34 2.88 -2.08
C LEU A 34 15.55 1.95 -1.99
N GLN A 35 15.35 0.71 -1.55
CA GLN A 35 16.39 -0.32 -1.50
C GLN A 35 16.94 -0.63 -2.90
N ARG A 36 16.08 -0.84 -3.90
CA ARG A 36 16.50 -1.06 -5.29
C ARG A 36 17.29 0.12 -5.85
N ALA A 37 16.88 1.34 -5.54
CA ALA A 37 17.57 2.56 -5.95
C ALA A 37 18.86 2.86 -5.13
N ARG A 38 19.15 2.07 -4.09
CA ARG A 38 20.19 2.34 -3.08
C ARG A 38 20.11 3.77 -2.52
N ARG A 39 18.88 4.28 -2.36
CA ARG A 39 18.60 5.63 -1.86
C ARG A 39 17.98 5.54 -0.48
N SER A 40 18.34 6.51 0.37
CA SER A 40 17.73 6.71 1.67
C SER A 40 17.04 8.07 1.68
N LEU A 41 15.78 8.10 2.08
CA LEU A 41 15.05 9.35 2.31
C LEU A 41 15.15 9.72 3.80
N PRO A 42 15.35 11.01 4.13
CA PRO A 42 15.22 11.50 5.49
C PRO A 42 13.87 11.07 6.10
N PRO A 43 13.82 10.70 7.39
CA PRO A 43 12.60 10.17 8.02
C PRO A 43 11.36 11.07 7.82
N ALA A 44 11.53 12.39 7.92
CA ALA A 44 10.47 13.36 7.69
C ALA A 44 9.92 13.34 6.26
N LYS A 45 10.80 13.24 5.25
CA LYS A 45 10.39 13.16 3.83
C LYS A 45 9.69 11.82 3.55
N LYS A 46 10.22 10.72 4.09
CA LYS A 46 9.63 9.38 3.97
C LYS A 46 8.22 9.35 4.55
N ALA A 47 8.02 9.86 5.76
CA ALA A 47 6.70 9.91 6.40
C ALA A 47 5.70 10.74 5.60
N ARG A 48 6.14 11.89 5.06
CA ARG A 48 5.28 12.73 4.22
C ARG A 48 4.88 12.05 2.93
N LEU A 49 5.82 11.33 2.30
CA LEU A 49 5.57 10.57 1.09
C LEU A 49 4.57 9.45 1.39
N ILE A 50 4.81 8.60 2.41
CA ILE A 50 3.88 7.54 2.84
C ILE A 50 2.47 8.10 3.04
N LYS A 51 2.33 9.23 3.75
CA LYS A 51 1.02 9.87 3.96
C LYS A 51 0.35 10.27 2.64
N LEU A 52 1.09 10.86 1.71
CA LEU A 52 0.56 11.24 0.39
C LEU A 52 0.12 10.03 -0.42
N MET A 53 0.94 8.97 -0.46
CA MET A 53 0.60 7.75 -1.19
C MET A 53 -0.61 7.05 -0.56
N PHE A 54 -0.65 6.97 0.77
CA PHE A 54 -1.78 6.41 1.49
C PHE A 54 -3.08 7.16 1.15
N LEU A 55 -3.08 8.49 1.25
CA LEU A 55 -4.25 9.30 0.90
C LEU A 55 -4.67 9.14 -0.57
N TYR A 56 -3.71 8.94 -1.47
CA TYR A 56 -4.00 8.74 -2.90
C TYR A 56 -4.56 7.35 -3.20
N PHE A 57 -4.08 6.31 -2.52
CA PHE A 57 -4.47 4.92 -2.76
C PHE A 57 -5.62 4.43 -1.87
N ARG A 58 -5.95 5.14 -0.77
CA ARG A 58 -7.02 4.76 0.15
C ARG A 58 -8.36 4.57 -0.56
N ASP A 59 -8.68 5.48 -1.47
CA ASP A 59 -9.95 5.46 -2.19
C ASP A 59 -9.84 4.72 -3.54
N LYS A 60 -8.72 4.03 -3.80
CA LYS A 60 -8.46 3.27 -5.03
C LYS A 60 -8.52 1.77 -4.78
N PRO A 61 -9.00 0.98 -5.74
CA PRO A 61 -9.08 -0.47 -5.59
C PRO A 61 -7.71 -1.15 -5.60
N GLU A 62 -6.65 -0.49 -6.13
CA GLU A 62 -5.33 -1.08 -6.30
C GLU A 62 -4.21 -0.02 -6.20
N ILE A 63 -3.05 -0.46 -5.71
CA ILE A 63 -1.83 0.36 -5.64
C ILE A 63 -1.05 0.23 -6.94
N ASP A 64 -1.06 1.31 -7.73
CA ASP A 64 -0.28 1.42 -8.95
C ASP A 64 1.21 1.67 -8.66
N SER A 65 2.04 0.69 -9.06
CA SER A 65 3.49 0.73 -8.87
C SER A 65 4.21 1.73 -9.78
N GLU A 66 3.60 2.14 -10.90
CA GLU A 66 4.13 3.19 -11.77
C GLU A 66 3.99 4.54 -11.06
N HIS A 67 2.80 4.83 -10.53
CA HIS A 67 2.54 6.05 -9.76
C HIS A 67 3.41 6.15 -8.49
N VAL A 68 3.69 5.03 -7.82
CA VAL A 68 4.68 4.96 -6.72
C VAL A 68 6.05 5.47 -7.19
N SER A 69 6.46 5.09 -8.39
CA SER A 69 7.75 5.46 -8.96
C SER A 69 7.80 6.93 -9.36
N GLU A 70 6.71 7.46 -9.93
CA GLU A 70 6.57 8.88 -10.26
C GLU A 70 6.67 9.76 -9.02
N MET A 71 5.89 9.46 -7.97
CA MET A 71 5.94 10.24 -6.73
C MET A 71 7.32 10.15 -6.05
N LEU A 72 7.98 8.99 -6.12
CA LEU A 72 9.35 8.86 -5.63
C LEU A 72 10.32 9.76 -6.42
N ALA A 73 10.17 9.82 -7.74
CA ALA A 73 10.99 10.66 -8.61
C ALA A 73 10.78 12.16 -8.36
N LEU A 74 9.53 12.58 -8.08
CA LEU A 74 9.19 13.97 -7.75
C LEU A 74 9.67 14.42 -6.36
N THR A 75 9.93 13.48 -5.45
CA THR A 75 10.35 13.77 -4.07
C THR A 75 11.89 13.74 -3.89
N ALA A 76 12.61 13.21 -4.89
CA ALA A 76 14.05 13.01 -4.88
C ALA A 76 14.86 14.32 -4.98
#